data_AF-A0A6G1FFA3-F1
#
_entry.id   AF-A0A6G1FFA3-F1
#
_cell.length_a   1.000
_cell.length_b   1.000
_cell.length_c   1.000
_cell.angle_alpha   90.00
_cell.angle_beta   90.00
_cell.angle_gamma   90.00
#
_symmetry.space_group_name_H-M   'P 1'
#
loop_
_entity.id
_entity.type
_entity.pdbx_description
1 polymer ?
#
loop_
_entity_poly.entity_id
_entity_poly.type
_entity_poly.pdbx_seq_one_letter_code
_entity_poly.pdbx_strand_id
1 'polypeptide(L)'
;MAATDPNGILRNKKIMESVIEYRAISVDPVTFVQGALPEILANTDKAFFAKALGVVREAAEICYGKLKEIKCVTCPHKPEGSMFVMSRLDLSCLDGIEDDIDFCSKLAQGVD
;
A
#
# COMPACT_ATOMS: atom_id res chain seq x y z
N MET A 1 -15.75 -1.21 -13.16
CA MET A 1 -15.90 0.27 -13.02
C MET A 1 -16.61 0.89 -14.22
N ALA A 2 -16.08 0.85 -15.45
CA ALA A 2 -16.80 1.34 -16.63
C ALA A 2 -17.90 0.38 -17.14
N ALA A 3 -17.74 -0.94 -16.97
CA ALA A 3 -18.79 -1.92 -17.28
C ALA A 3 -19.95 -1.95 -16.26
N THR A 4 -19.66 -1.53 -15.03
CA THR A 4 -20.58 -1.44 -13.87
C THR A 4 -20.94 0.00 -13.54
N ASP A 5 -20.86 0.89 -14.53
CA ASP A 5 -21.11 2.33 -14.38
C ASP A 5 -22.62 2.60 -14.18
N PRO A 6 -23.05 3.01 -12.97
CA PRO A 6 -24.48 3.12 -12.66
C PRO A 6 -25.19 4.23 -13.45
N ASN A 7 -24.46 5.29 -13.82
CA ASN A 7 -25.02 6.48 -14.46
C ASN A 7 -24.74 6.53 -15.97
N GLY A 8 -24.05 5.52 -16.53
CA GLY A 8 -23.71 5.44 -17.94
C GLY A 8 -22.76 6.55 -18.44
N ILE A 9 -22.20 7.38 -17.57
CA ILE A 9 -21.29 8.48 -17.90
C ILE A 9 -20.04 7.98 -18.63
N LEU A 10 -19.45 6.88 -18.16
CA LEU A 10 -18.25 6.26 -18.72
C LEU A 10 -18.56 5.49 -20.01
N ARG A 11 -19.74 4.86 -20.10
CA ARG A 11 -20.22 4.23 -21.34
C ARG A 11 -20.48 5.26 -22.43
N ASN A 12 -21.19 6.35 -22.11
CA ASN A 12 -21.49 7.42 -23.06
C ASN A 12 -20.22 8.09 -23.59
N LYS A 13 -19.16 8.11 -22.77
CA LYS A 13 -17.83 8.61 -23.13
C LYS A 13 -16.93 7.59 -23.84
N LYS A 14 -17.45 6.41 -24.19
CA LYS A 14 -16.74 5.32 -24.87
C LYS A 14 -15.47 4.82 -24.17
N ILE A 15 -15.44 4.92 -22.84
CA ILE A 15 -14.26 4.55 -22.04
C ILE A 15 -14.01 3.04 -22.11
N MET A 16 -15.06 2.22 -22.27
CA MET A 16 -14.91 0.77 -22.41
C MET A 16 -14.21 0.39 -23.72
N GLU A 17 -14.60 1.02 -24.81
CA GLU A 17 -14.01 0.85 -26.13
C GLU A 17 -12.53 1.25 -26.09
N SER A 18 -12.21 2.39 -25.50
CA SER A 18 -10.81 2.82 -25.33
C SER A 18 -9.97 1.84 -24.49
N VAL A 19 -10.56 1.22 -23.45
CA VAL A 19 -9.85 0.20 -22.65
C VAL A 19 -9.62 -1.08 -23.45
N ILE A 20 -10.59 -1.50 -24.27
CA ILE A 20 -10.46 -2.68 -25.14
C ILE A 20 -9.42 -2.43 -26.23
N GLU A 21 -9.44 -1.26 -26.86
CA GLU A 21 -8.44 -0.84 -27.84
C GLU A 21 -7.04 -0.77 -27.22
N TYR A 22 -6.91 -0.21 -26.02
CA TYR A 22 -5.63 -0.18 -25.30
C TYR A 22 -5.07 -1.57 -25.02
N ARG A 23 -5.94 -2.54 -24.72
CA ARG A 23 -5.51 -3.93 -24.51
C ARG A 23 -4.78 -4.49 -25.73
N ALA A 24 -5.23 -4.15 -26.95
CA ALA A 24 -4.63 -4.66 -28.19
C ALA A 24 -3.19 -4.15 -28.43
N ILE A 25 -2.78 -3.07 -27.76
CA ILE A 25 -1.42 -2.50 -27.86
C ILE A 25 -0.56 -2.75 -26.62
N SER A 26 -1.16 -3.13 -25.49
CA SER A 26 -0.45 -3.48 -24.27
C SER A 26 0.00 -4.95 -24.27
N VAL A 27 1.09 -5.26 -23.57
CA VAL A 27 1.50 -6.65 -23.35
C VAL A 27 0.51 -7.31 -22.38
N ASP A 28 -0.08 -8.43 -22.78
CA ASP A 28 -0.97 -9.21 -21.91
C ASP A 28 -0.18 -9.79 -20.70
N PRO A 29 -0.84 -9.96 -19.53
CA PRO A 29 -0.24 -10.66 -18.41
C PRO A 29 0.21 -12.06 -18.79
N VAL A 30 1.19 -12.62 -18.08
CA VAL A 30 1.67 -13.98 -18.35
C VAL A 30 0.55 -15.03 -18.21
N THR A 31 0.45 -15.94 -19.17
CA THR A 31 -0.70 -16.85 -19.33
C THR A 31 -0.88 -17.80 -18.16
N PHE A 32 0.19 -18.25 -17.51
CA PHE A 32 0.11 -19.13 -16.34
C PHE A 32 -0.49 -18.44 -15.11
N VAL A 33 -0.25 -17.13 -14.92
CA VAL A 33 -0.92 -16.37 -13.85
C VAL A 33 -2.40 -16.21 -14.18
N GLN A 34 -2.74 -15.90 -15.44
CA GLN A 34 -4.14 -15.80 -15.87
C GLN A 34 -4.90 -17.12 -15.63
N GLY A 35 -4.26 -18.26 -15.94
CA GLY A 35 -4.82 -19.60 -15.71
C GLY A 35 -4.96 -19.96 -14.22
N ALA A 36 -4.10 -19.42 -13.35
CA ALA A 36 -4.14 -19.67 -11.91
C ALA A 36 -5.16 -18.80 -11.16
N LEU A 37 -5.54 -17.63 -11.70
CA LEU A 37 -6.42 -16.68 -11.01
C LEU A 37 -7.76 -17.27 -10.54
N PRO A 38 -8.51 -18.05 -11.34
CA PRO A 38 -9.77 -18.64 -10.89
C PRO A 38 -9.59 -19.54 -9.66
N GLU A 39 -8.53 -20.35 -9.66
CA GLU A 39 -8.19 -21.26 -8.55
C GLU A 39 -7.80 -20.48 -7.30
N ILE A 40 -6.92 -19.47 -7.45
CA ILE A 40 -6.50 -18.60 -6.34
C ILE A 40 -7.73 -17.90 -5.72
N LEU A 41 -8.62 -17.35 -6.54
CA LEU A 41 -9.79 -16.61 -6.03
C LEU A 41 -10.85 -17.52 -5.41
N ALA A 42 -11.06 -18.72 -5.95
CA ALA A 42 -12.09 -19.64 -5.46
C ALA A 42 -11.62 -20.45 -4.24
N ASN A 43 -10.35 -20.89 -4.22
CA ASN A 43 -9.88 -21.95 -3.34
C ASN A 43 -8.80 -21.51 -2.33
N THR A 44 -8.40 -20.24 -2.30
CA THR A 44 -7.52 -19.76 -1.22
C THR A 44 -8.25 -19.80 0.13
N ASP A 45 -7.70 -20.56 1.07
CA ASP A 45 -8.27 -20.73 2.40
C ASP A 45 -8.37 -19.41 3.16
N LYS A 46 -9.49 -19.18 3.85
CA LYS A 46 -9.69 -18.06 4.78
C LYS A 46 -8.63 -18.01 5.87
N ALA A 47 -8.10 -19.17 6.29
CA ALA A 47 -7.01 -19.25 7.26
C ALA A 47 -5.73 -18.56 6.77
N PHE A 48 -5.45 -18.58 5.46
CA PHE A 48 -4.30 -17.87 4.87
C PHE A 48 -4.43 -16.36 5.10
N PHE A 49 -5.60 -15.78 4.78
CA PHE A 49 -5.86 -14.36 4.99
C PHE A 49 -5.86 -13.98 6.47
N ALA A 50 -6.48 -14.79 7.33
CA ALA A 50 -6.49 -14.56 8.77
C ALA A 50 -5.08 -14.55 9.36
N LYS A 51 -4.21 -15.46 8.92
CA LYS A 51 -2.80 -15.50 9.34
C LYS A 51 -2.05 -14.26 8.87
N ALA A 52 -2.19 -13.87 7.61
CA ALA A 52 -1.53 -12.68 7.07
C ALA A 52 -1.98 -11.40 7.82
N LEU A 53 -3.29 -11.25 8.06
CA LEU A 53 -3.84 -10.14 8.84
C LEU A 53 -3.34 -10.15 10.29
N GLY A 54 -3.18 -11.32 10.89
CA GLY A 54 -2.60 -11.47 12.24
C GLY A 54 -1.19 -10.89 12.31
N VAL A 55 -0.32 -11.25 11.36
CA VAL A 55 1.06 -10.75 11.28
C VAL A 55 1.09 -9.22 11.08
N VAL A 56 0.31 -8.71 10.12
CA VAL A 56 0.29 -7.27 9.83
C VAL A 56 -0.26 -6.48 11.02
N ARG A 57 -1.30 -6.99 11.70
CA ARG A 57 -1.86 -6.36 12.90
C ARG A 57 -0.86 -6.33 14.05
N GLU A 58 -0.16 -7.42 14.31
CA GLU A 58 0.88 -7.46 15.34
C GLU A 58 1.99 -6.46 15.05
N ALA A 59 2.50 -6.43 13.82
CA ALA A 59 3.50 -5.46 13.39
C ALA A 59 3.01 -4.01 13.53
N ALA A 60 1.73 -3.75 13.20
CA ALA A 60 1.10 -2.45 13.37
C ALA A 60 1.05 -2.00 14.84
N GLU A 61 0.68 -2.88 15.78
CA GLU A 61 0.68 -2.54 17.21
C GLU A 61 2.09 -2.22 17.72
N ILE A 62 3.08 -3.05 17.35
CA ILE A 62 4.47 -2.87 17.76
C ILE A 62 5.02 -1.55 17.22
N CYS A 63 4.87 -1.31 15.92
CA CYS A 63 5.39 -0.12 15.27
C CYS A 63 4.74 1.14 15.83
N TYR A 64 3.42 1.17 15.94
CA TYR A 64 2.69 2.31 16.49
C TYR A 64 3.03 2.58 17.95
N GLY A 65 3.16 1.53 18.77
CA GLY A 65 3.60 1.65 20.16
C GLY A 65 5.01 2.22 20.28
N LYS A 66 5.96 1.70 19.50
CA LYS A 66 7.36 2.15 19.53
C LYS A 66 7.54 3.58 19.03
N LEU A 67 6.83 3.97 17.96
CA LEU A 67 6.90 5.34 17.44
C LEU A 67 6.40 6.37 18.46
N LYS A 68 5.41 6.03 19.30
CA LYS A 68 4.92 6.91 20.37
C LYS A 68 5.96 7.20 21.46
N GLU A 69 6.94 6.31 21.64
CA GLU A 69 8.01 6.50 22.63
C GLU A 69 9.06 7.52 22.14
N ILE A 70 9.07 7.86 20.84
CA ILE A 70 10.07 8.74 20.22
C ILE A 70 9.52 10.19 20.20
N LYS A 71 10.09 11.09 21.00
CA LYS A 71 9.60 12.47 21.18
C LYS A 71 9.40 13.25 19.87
N CYS A 72 10.32 13.10 18.91
CA CYS A 72 10.33 13.88 17.67
C CYS A 72 9.61 13.17 16.51
N VAL A 73 9.00 12.01 16.76
CA VAL A 73 8.31 11.22 15.74
C VAL A 73 6.91 10.92 16.22
N THR A 74 5.93 11.17 15.37
CA THR A 74 4.54 10.88 15.69
C THR A 74 3.95 10.00 14.60
N CYS A 75 3.17 9.00 14.99
CA CYS A 75 2.30 8.30 14.06
C CYS A 75 0.88 8.85 14.29
N PRO A 76 0.35 9.73 13.43
CA PRO A 76 -0.92 10.40 13.70
C PRO A 76 -2.10 9.43 13.84
N HIS A 77 -2.05 8.33 13.08
CA HIS A 77 -3.08 7.29 13.08
C HIS A 77 -2.42 5.92 13.12
N LYS A 78 -2.97 5.01 13.92
CA LYS A 78 -2.54 3.61 13.85
C LYS A 78 -2.91 3.05 12.47
N PRO A 79 -2.02 2.33 11.78
CA PRO A 79 -2.36 1.70 10.50
C PRO A 79 -3.45 0.65 10.69
N GLU A 80 -4.51 0.73 9.89
CA GLU A 80 -5.66 -0.19 9.91
C GLU A 80 -5.67 -1.16 8.72
N GLY A 81 -4.74 -0.99 7.78
CA GLY A 81 -4.61 -1.82 6.58
C GLY A 81 -3.34 -1.48 5.80
N SER A 82 -3.18 -2.12 4.63
CA SER A 82 -1.92 -2.10 3.86
C SER A 82 -0.74 -2.70 4.66
N MET A 83 0.49 -2.45 4.21
CA MET A 83 1.72 -2.95 4.81
C MET A 83 2.72 -1.81 5.11
N PHE A 84 2.22 -0.60 5.32
CA PHE A 84 3.05 0.60 5.54
C PHE A 84 2.55 1.45 6.70
N VAL A 85 3.47 2.20 7.31
CA VAL A 85 3.18 3.17 8.37
C VAL A 85 3.73 4.53 7.94
N MET A 86 2.90 5.55 8.05
CA MET A 86 3.34 6.93 7.86
C MET A 86 3.60 7.57 9.22
N SER A 87 4.84 7.97 9.45
CA SER A 87 5.25 8.75 10.60
C SER A 87 5.54 10.19 10.19
N ARG A 88 5.13 11.13 11.03
CA ARG A 88 5.48 12.54 10.91
C ARG A 88 6.70 12.82 11.78
N LEU A 89 7.70 13.47 11.19
CA LEU A 89 8.84 14.01 11.90
C LEU A 89 8.52 15.43 12.39
N ASP A 90 8.86 15.73 13.64
CA ASP A 90 8.94 17.08 14.15
C ASP A 90 10.38 17.58 14.02
N LEU A 91 10.66 18.25 12.90
CA LEU A 91 11.98 18.77 12.57
C LEU A 91 12.47 19.81 13.57
N SER A 92 11.56 20.49 14.29
CA SER A 92 11.95 21.48 15.31
C SER A 92 12.67 20.85 16.51
N CYS A 93 12.53 19.53 16.68
CA CYS A 93 13.17 18.76 17.74
C CYS A 93 14.36 17.92 17.23
N LEU A 94 14.80 18.10 15.98
CA LEU A 94 15.84 17.31 15.33
C LEU A 94 16.97 18.23 14.81
N ASP A 95 17.95 18.50 15.68
CA ASP A 95 19.08 19.36 15.34
C ASP A 95 19.90 18.80 14.17
N GLY A 96 20.19 19.67 13.20
CA GLY A 96 20.97 19.30 12.02
C GLY A 96 20.23 18.40 11.03
N ILE A 97 18.90 18.26 11.14
CA ILE A 97 18.05 17.60 10.14
C ILE A 97 17.24 18.66 9.39
N GLU A 98 17.39 18.73 8.06
CA GLU A 98 16.68 19.72 7.24
C GLU A 98 15.27 19.26 6.85
N ASP A 99 15.13 18.02 6.42
CA ASP A 99 13.87 17.43 5.95
C ASP A 99 13.83 15.90 6.16
N ASP A 100 12.79 15.26 5.63
CA ASP A 100 12.62 13.81 5.71
C ASP A 100 13.64 13.03 4.89
N ILE A 101 14.16 13.60 3.80
CA ILE A 101 15.21 12.98 2.98
C ILE A 101 16.55 12.99 3.74
N ASP A 102 16.93 14.11 4.36
CA ASP A 102 18.14 14.21 5.18
C ASP A 102 18.07 13.29 6.40
N PHE A 103 16.91 13.26 7.09
CA PHE A 103 16.65 12.31 8.17
C PHE A 103 16.86 10.86 7.72
N CYS A 104 16.22 10.43 6.62
CA CYS A 104 16.33 9.07 6.13
C CYS A 104 17.76 8.73 5.69
N SER A 105 18.47 9.69 5.08
CA SER A 105 19.85 9.52 4.62
C SER A 105 20.80 9.30 5.77
N LYS A 106 20.70 10.12 6.84
CA LYS A 106 21.51 9.99 8.05
C LYS A 106 21.17 8.72 8.83
N LEU A 107 19.89 8.38 8.95
CA LEU A 107 19.45 7.14 9.59
C LEU A 107 20.02 5.91 8.87
N ALA A 108 20.02 5.91 7.53
CA ALA A 108 20.52 4.78 6.73
C ALA A 108 22.05 4.62 6.78
N GLN A 109 22.79 5.70 7.03
CA GLN A 109 24.25 5.65 7.19
C GLN A 109 24.68 5.01 8.52
N GLY A 110 23.78 4.92 9.50
CA GLY A 110 24.08 4.42 10.83
C GLY A 110 24.76 5.47 11.71
N VAL A 111 24.75 5.23 13.02
CA VAL A 111 25.54 6.01 13.99
C VAL A 111 26.79 5.16 14.28
N ASP A 112 27.97 5.63 13.85
CA ASP A 112 29.26 5.10 14.31
C ASP A 112 29.49 5.43 15.80
#